data_AF-A0A6L8WAE1-F1
#
_entry.id   AF-A0A6L8WAE1-F1
#
_cell.length_a   1.000
_cell.length_b   1.000
_cell.length_c   1.000
_cell.angle_alpha   90.00
_cell.angle_beta   90.00
_cell.angle_gamma   90.00
#
_symmetry.space_group_name_H-M   'P 1'
#
loop_
_entity.id
_entity.type
_entity.pdbx_description
1 polymer ?
#
loop_
_entity_poly.entity_id
_entity_poly.type
_entity_poly.pdbx_seq_one_letter_code
_entity_poly.pdbx_strand_id
1 'polypeptide(L)'
;MFIQTLPHENEDRMKFLPGRQVLVSGSILFEDEKEGRARSPLAARLFDIPGVRTVELGEDYVTIVKRTDDEHKTLWIQLKPMVLAAIMDHYMSGMPVLNGDQQVASASYSEDDQKIVDSIVELIDTRVQPQLREDGGDVAFKSFDPTEGVVVLEMDSSGLSTPAFGTQIKIENTLKHHVPDIHRVRFERMVEEETAVATDRPGLQTEEADQIRVLLETRINPAIAAHGGYITLIDIKDNTAFVEMAGGCQGCGMADATLKQGVEVEIKSAVPVIERVLDVTDHAGGANPYYVGY
;
A
#
# COMPACT_ATOMS: atom_id res chain seq x y z
N MET A 1 -16.07 -17.65 9.68
CA MET A 1 -15.72 -16.84 8.51
C MET A 1 -16.84 -16.96 7.49
N PHE A 2 -17.33 -15.86 6.91
CA PHE A 2 -18.42 -15.87 5.94
C PHE A 2 -17.92 -15.32 4.60
N ILE A 3 -17.95 -16.14 3.56
CA ILE A 3 -17.43 -15.79 2.23
C ILE A 3 -18.60 -15.47 1.31
N GLN A 4 -18.64 -14.26 0.76
CA GLN A 4 -19.62 -13.89 -0.25
C GLN A 4 -19.15 -14.33 -1.64
N THR A 5 -20.08 -14.68 -2.53
CA THR A 5 -19.75 -15.05 -3.92
C THR A 5 -20.48 -14.13 -4.87
N LEU A 6 -19.75 -13.49 -5.77
CA LEU A 6 -20.29 -12.63 -6.82
C LEU A 6 -20.14 -13.33 -8.18
N PRO A 7 -21.21 -13.40 -8.97
CA PRO A 7 -21.11 -13.85 -10.36
C PRO A 7 -20.29 -12.83 -11.17
N HIS A 8 -19.65 -13.31 -12.23
CA HIS A 8 -18.93 -12.49 -13.20
C HIS A 8 -19.68 -12.51 -14.55
N GLU A 9 -19.45 -11.54 -15.43
CA GLU A 9 -20.04 -11.51 -16.78
C GLU A 9 -19.62 -12.73 -17.61
N ASN A 10 -18.37 -13.14 -17.44
CA ASN A 10 -17.84 -14.42 -17.93
C ASN A 10 -18.34 -15.59 -17.06
N GLU A 11 -19.10 -16.52 -17.66
CA GLU A 11 -19.67 -17.69 -16.99
C GLU A 11 -18.64 -18.67 -16.42
N ASP A 12 -17.40 -18.60 -16.89
CA ASP A 12 -16.29 -19.42 -16.42
C ASP A 12 -15.51 -18.77 -15.28
N ARG A 13 -15.87 -17.55 -14.87
CA ARG A 13 -15.22 -16.79 -13.81
C ARG A 13 -16.17 -16.56 -12.63
N MET A 14 -15.65 -16.67 -11.41
CA MET A 14 -16.42 -16.36 -10.20
C MET A 14 -15.53 -15.67 -9.16
N LYS A 15 -16.06 -14.60 -8.56
CA LYS A 15 -15.38 -13.81 -7.54
C LYS A 15 -15.88 -14.21 -6.15
N PHE A 16 -14.94 -14.39 -5.23
CA PHE A 16 -15.17 -14.78 -3.83
C PHE A 16 -14.62 -13.66 -2.94
N LEU A 17 -15.42 -13.16 -2.01
CA LEU A 17 -15.02 -12.15 -1.03
C LEU A 17 -14.93 -12.80 0.34
N PRO A 18 -13.72 -13.08 0.86
CA PRO A 18 -13.54 -13.75 2.14
C PRO A 18 -13.99 -12.91 3.34
N GLY A 19 -14.20 -11.59 3.14
CA GLY A 19 -14.46 -10.64 4.22
C GLY A 19 -13.21 -10.32 5.06
N ARG A 20 -12.03 -10.60 4.49
CA ARG A 20 -10.70 -10.33 5.05
C ARG A 20 -9.80 -9.88 3.91
N GLN A 21 -8.75 -9.14 4.27
CA GLN A 21 -7.69 -8.78 3.33
C GLN A 21 -7.01 -10.04 2.80
N VAL A 22 -6.83 -10.09 1.48
CA VAL A 22 -6.14 -11.14 0.73
C VAL A 22 -4.75 -10.63 0.35
N LEU A 23 -4.68 -9.46 -0.31
CA LEU A 23 -3.44 -8.73 -0.59
C LEU A 23 -3.48 -7.33 0.03
N VAL A 24 -2.30 -6.74 0.26
CA VAL A 24 -2.20 -5.38 0.79
C VAL A 24 -2.55 -4.34 -0.25
N SER A 25 -2.13 -4.53 -1.50
CA SER A 25 -2.53 -3.69 -2.63
C SER A 25 -2.47 -4.45 -3.95
N GLY A 26 -3.31 -4.06 -4.90
CA GLY A 26 -3.29 -4.56 -6.27
C GLY A 26 -3.90 -5.96 -6.44
N SER A 27 -3.45 -6.66 -7.47
CA SER A 27 -3.86 -8.04 -7.73
C SER A 27 -2.74 -8.86 -8.37
N ILE A 28 -2.74 -10.16 -8.12
CA ILE A 28 -1.81 -11.11 -8.73
C ILE A 28 -2.62 -12.20 -9.41
N LEU A 29 -2.45 -12.33 -10.72
CA LEU A 29 -3.00 -13.42 -11.52
C LEU A 29 -1.98 -14.56 -11.62
N PHE A 30 -2.41 -15.76 -11.27
CA PHE A 30 -1.68 -17.01 -11.46
C PHE A 30 -2.35 -17.81 -12.58
N GLU A 31 -1.69 -17.86 -13.73
CA GLU A 31 -2.07 -18.73 -14.86
C GLU A 31 -1.33 -20.07 -14.82
N ASP A 32 -0.10 -20.08 -14.29
CA ASP A 32 0.70 -21.29 -14.10
C ASP A 32 0.55 -21.85 -12.69
N GLU A 33 0.18 -23.13 -12.63
CA GLU A 33 -0.08 -23.87 -11.40
C GLU A 33 1.18 -24.03 -10.53
N LYS A 34 2.35 -24.18 -11.16
CA LYS A 34 3.62 -24.41 -10.45
C LYS A 34 4.12 -23.11 -9.84
N GLU A 35 4.01 -22.00 -10.55
CA GLU A 35 4.31 -20.66 -10.04
C GLU A 35 3.39 -20.30 -8.87
N GLY A 36 2.07 -20.46 -9.06
CA GLY A 36 1.09 -20.17 -8.01
C GLY A 36 1.36 -20.95 -6.73
N ARG A 37 1.69 -22.24 -6.85
CA ARG A 37 2.07 -23.08 -5.69
C ARG A 37 3.33 -22.61 -4.98
N ALA A 38 4.32 -22.13 -5.73
CA ALA A 38 5.56 -21.64 -5.15
C ALA A 38 5.36 -20.31 -4.41
N ARG A 39 4.53 -19.41 -4.97
CA ARG A 39 4.37 -18.04 -4.51
C ARG A 39 3.24 -17.83 -3.51
N SER A 40 2.25 -18.72 -3.44
CA SER A 40 1.07 -18.52 -2.59
C SER A 40 0.53 -19.83 -2.01
N PRO A 41 0.56 -20.01 -0.68
CA PRO A 41 -0.11 -21.15 -0.04
C PRO A 41 -1.63 -21.16 -0.26
N LEU A 42 -2.25 -19.99 -0.46
CA LEU A 42 -3.66 -19.90 -0.84
C LEU A 42 -3.89 -20.37 -2.28
N ALA A 43 -3.11 -19.88 -3.24
CA ALA A 43 -3.21 -20.32 -4.63
C ALA A 43 -2.91 -21.81 -4.76
N ALA A 44 -1.93 -22.34 -4.02
CA ALA A 44 -1.62 -23.77 -3.98
C ALA A 44 -2.86 -24.62 -3.65
N ARG A 45 -3.57 -24.26 -2.58
CA ARG A 45 -4.81 -24.95 -2.14
C ARG A 45 -5.93 -24.84 -3.17
N LEU A 46 -6.02 -23.70 -3.86
CA LEU A 46 -7.03 -23.46 -4.89
C LEU A 46 -6.74 -24.27 -6.16
N PHE A 47 -5.48 -24.39 -6.54
CA PHE A 47 -5.03 -25.20 -7.67
C PHE A 47 -5.17 -26.71 -7.42
N ASP A 48 -5.17 -27.16 -6.17
CA ASP A 48 -5.45 -28.56 -5.82
C ASP A 48 -6.91 -28.96 -6.04
N ILE A 49 -7.80 -28.01 -6.31
CA ILE A 49 -9.21 -28.28 -6.63
C ILE A 49 -9.32 -28.64 -8.11
N PRO A 50 -9.81 -29.85 -8.45
CA PRO A 50 -10.05 -30.22 -9.84
C PRO A 50 -11.02 -29.26 -10.52
N GLY A 51 -10.65 -28.80 -11.72
CA GLY A 51 -11.44 -27.85 -12.50
C GLY A 51 -11.07 -26.39 -12.30
N VAL A 52 -10.13 -26.04 -11.42
CA VAL A 52 -9.54 -24.69 -11.37
C VAL A 52 -8.47 -24.56 -12.48
N ARG A 53 -8.60 -23.50 -13.29
CA ARG A 53 -7.65 -23.16 -14.37
C ARG A 53 -6.72 -22.04 -13.96
N THR A 54 -7.26 -20.93 -13.45
CA THR A 54 -6.48 -19.78 -13.01
C THR A 54 -7.02 -19.25 -11.68
N VAL A 55 -6.11 -18.63 -10.92
CA VAL A 55 -6.40 -18.03 -9.62
C VAL A 55 -5.90 -16.60 -9.63
N GLU A 56 -6.75 -15.66 -9.29
CA GLU A 56 -6.37 -14.27 -9.08
C GLU A 56 -6.63 -13.90 -7.62
N LEU A 57 -5.64 -13.29 -7.00
CA LEU A 57 -5.73 -12.75 -5.64
C LEU A 57 -5.77 -11.23 -5.76
N GLY A 58 -6.82 -10.59 -5.26
CA GLY A 58 -6.93 -9.14 -5.16
C GLY A 58 -6.77 -8.65 -3.73
N GLU A 59 -7.09 -7.38 -3.45
CA GLU A 59 -6.96 -6.81 -2.10
C GLU A 59 -7.91 -7.47 -1.09
N ASP A 60 -9.17 -7.67 -1.45
CA ASP A 60 -10.23 -8.22 -0.58
C ASP A 60 -10.99 -9.39 -1.22
N TYR A 61 -10.47 -9.91 -2.34
CA TYR A 61 -11.15 -10.91 -3.15
C TYR A 61 -10.22 -11.97 -3.71
N VAL A 62 -10.82 -13.10 -4.07
CA VAL A 62 -10.20 -14.19 -4.83
C VAL A 62 -11.09 -14.45 -6.04
N THR A 63 -10.51 -14.49 -7.23
CA THR A 63 -11.25 -14.84 -8.45
C THR A 63 -10.72 -16.15 -9.01
N ILE A 64 -11.64 -17.03 -9.39
CA ILE A 64 -11.33 -18.34 -9.98
C ILE A 64 -11.87 -18.37 -11.40
N VAL A 65 -11.05 -18.84 -12.33
CA VAL A 65 -11.52 -19.26 -13.66
C VAL A 65 -11.49 -20.79 -13.72
N LYS A 66 -12.61 -21.40 -14.13
CA LYS A 66 -12.71 -22.86 -14.27
C LYS A 66 -12.13 -23.34 -15.61
N ARG A 67 -11.77 -24.62 -15.67
CA ARG A 67 -11.36 -25.31 -16.90
C ARG A 67 -12.55 -25.50 -17.84
N THR A 68 -12.33 -25.32 -19.13
CA THR A 68 -13.35 -25.38 -20.20
C THR A 68 -13.10 -26.51 -21.19
N ASP A 69 -11.94 -27.15 -21.11
CA ASP A 69 -11.41 -28.18 -22.01
C ASP A 69 -11.77 -29.62 -21.58
N ASP A 70 -12.46 -29.79 -20.45
CA ASP A 70 -12.77 -31.09 -19.88
C ASP A 70 -13.97 -31.76 -20.60
N GLU A 71 -13.86 -33.06 -20.93
CA GLU A 71 -14.95 -33.87 -21.51
C GLU A 71 -16.20 -33.84 -20.61
N HIS A 72 -16.00 -33.60 -19.31
CA HIS A 72 -17.05 -33.35 -18.34
C HIS A 72 -17.06 -31.87 -17.96
N LYS A 73 -18.04 -31.10 -18.47
CA LYS A 73 -18.20 -29.68 -18.13
C LYS A 73 -18.08 -29.44 -16.63
N THR A 74 -17.06 -28.72 -16.20
CA THR A 74 -16.92 -28.30 -14.81
C THR A 74 -18.07 -27.34 -14.46
N LEU A 75 -18.90 -27.73 -13.49
CA LEU A 75 -20.06 -26.95 -13.04
C LEU A 75 -19.74 -26.22 -11.75
N TRP A 76 -20.11 -24.94 -11.68
CA TRP A 76 -19.94 -24.13 -10.48
C TRP A 76 -20.62 -24.71 -9.24
N ILE A 77 -21.71 -25.47 -9.40
CA ILE A 77 -22.38 -26.12 -8.27
C ILE A 77 -21.49 -27.15 -7.55
N GLN A 78 -20.51 -27.73 -8.26
CA GLN A 78 -19.54 -28.68 -7.70
C GLN A 78 -18.27 -27.95 -7.26
N LEU A 79 -17.82 -26.97 -8.06
CA LEU A 79 -16.58 -26.24 -7.81
C LEU A 79 -16.69 -25.28 -6.60
N LYS A 80 -17.83 -24.59 -6.48
CA LYS A 80 -18.05 -23.54 -5.48
C LYS A 80 -17.89 -24.04 -4.04
N PRO A 81 -18.50 -25.17 -3.60
CA PRO A 81 -18.27 -25.70 -2.26
C PRO A 81 -16.79 -25.99 -1.95
N MET A 82 -16.04 -26.50 -2.94
CA MET A 82 -14.61 -26.83 -2.77
C MET A 82 -13.76 -25.56 -2.61
N VAL A 83 -14.01 -24.54 -3.44
CA VAL A 83 -13.32 -23.24 -3.35
C VAL A 83 -13.60 -22.57 -2.01
N LEU A 84 -14.87 -22.56 -1.56
CA LEU A 84 -15.23 -22.01 -0.26
C LEU A 84 -14.52 -22.72 0.89
N ALA A 85 -14.45 -24.06 0.84
CA ALA A 85 -13.74 -24.86 1.84
C ALA A 85 -12.24 -24.56 1.85
N ALA A 86 -11.60 -24.48 0.67
CA ALA A 86 -10.16 -24.20 0.56
C ALA A 86 -9.79 -22.81 1.11
N ILE A 87 -10.59 -21.78 0.80
CA ILE A 87 -10.38 -20.42 1.33
C ILE A 87 -10.56 -20.43 2.85
N MET A 88 -11.63 -21.05 3.36
CA MET A 88 -11.84 -21.13 4.82
C MET A 88 -10.69 -21.86 5.52
N ASP A 89 -10.25 -23.00 5.01
CA ASP A 89 -9.18 -23.78 5.62
C ASP A 89 -7.84 -23.03 5.59
N HIS A 90 -7.54 -22.30 4.50
CA HIS A 90 -6.37 -21.44 4.44
C HIS A 90 -6.35 -20.41 5.57
N TYR A 91 -7.42 -19.63 5.73
CA TYR A 91 -7.49 -18.61 6.77
C TYR A 91 -7.59 -19.19 8.19
N MET A 92 -8.13 -20.40 8.35
CA MET A 92 -8.12 -21.12 9.62
C MET A 92 -6.73 -21.67 9.97
N SER A 93 -5.92 -22.01 8.97
CA SER A 93 -4.55 -22.51 9.18
C SER A 93 -3.56 -21.43 9.62
N GLY A 94 -3.90 -20.14 9.43
CA GLY A 94 -3.02 -19.02 9.77
C GLY A 94 -1.77 -18.90 8.87
N MET A 95 -1.68 -19.68 7.80
CA MET A 95 -0.61 -19.55 6.82
C MET A 95 -0.72 -18.21 6.07
N PRO A 96 0.40 -17.63 5.64
CA PRO A 96 0.37 -16.40 4.85
C PRO A 96 -0.24 -16.66 3.48
N VAL A 97 -0.88 -15.63 2.90
CA VAL A 97 -1.44 -15.71 1.55
C VAL A 97 -0.35 -15.82 0.49
N LEU A 98 0.81 -15.19 0.68
CA LEU A 98 1.99 -15.25 -0.19
C LEU A 98 3.22 -15.80 0.56
N ASN A 99 4.10 -16.49 -0.17
CA ASN A 99 5.40 -16.93 0.32
C ASN A 99 6.47 -15.87 0.00
N GLY A 100 7.11 -15.33 1.03
CA GLY A 100 8.13 -14.27 0.90
C GLY A 100 7.61 -12.89 1.32
N ASP A 101 8.52 -11.91 1.44
CA ASP A 101 8.14 -10.51 1.65
C ASP A 101 7.26 -10.04 0.51
N GLN A 102 6.27 -9.20 0.83
CA GLN A 102 5.36 -8.57 -0.12
C GLN A 102 6.07 -7.53 -1.00
N GLN A 103 7.17 -7.91 -1.63
CA GLN A 103 7.73 -7.13 -2.71
C GLN A 103 6.76 -7.18 -3.89
N VAL A 104 6.27 -6.00 -4.22
CA VAL A 104 5.35 -5.64 -5.31
C VAL A 104 5.69 -6.47 -6.56
N ALA A 105 5.01 -7.59 -6.71
CA ALA A 105 5.21 -8.46 -7.84
C ALA A 105 4.30 -7.99 -8.95
N SER A 106 4.93 -7.40 -9.97
CA SER A 106 4.41 -7.18 -11.32
C SER A 106 3.26 -8.13 -11.65
N ALA A 107 2.08 -7.57 -11.94
CA ALA A 107 0.99 -8.34 -12.52
C ALA A 107 1.53 -9.14 -13.72
N SER A 108 1.21 -10.43 -13.80
CA SER A 108 1.55 -11.22 -14.99
C SER A 108 0.58 -10.80 -16.09
N TYR A 109 1.10 -10.13 -17.10
CA TYR A 109 0.35 -9.67 -18.27
C TYR A 109 0.40 -10.72 -19.37
N SER A 110 -0.59 -10.74 -20.27
CA SER A 110 -0.50 -11.52 -21.51
C SER A 110 0.72 -11.06 -22.34
N GLU A 111 1.21 -11.86 -23.28
CA GLU A 111 2.37 -11.45 -24.11
C GLU A 111 2.15 -10.12 -24.86
N ASP A 112 0.90 -9.79 -25.19
CA ASP A 112 0.54 -8.55 -25.86
C ASP A 112 0.40 -7.39 -24.86
N ASP A 113 -0.21 -7.63 -23.69
CA ASP A 113 -0.32 -6.62 -22.63
C ASP A 113 1.04 -6.31 -22.00
N GLN A 114 1.95 -7.29 -21.95
CA GLN A 114 3.31 -7.10 -21.43
C GLN A 114 4.08 -6.09 -22.28
N LYS A 115 3.91 -6.11 -23.62
CA LYS A 115 4.52 -5.11 -24.50
C LYS A 115 3.99 -3.70 -24.23
N ILE A 116 2.71 -3.59 -23.88
CA ILE A 116 2.08 -2.32 -23.51
C ILE A 116 2.69 -1.82 -22.20
N VAL A 117 2.80 -2.69 -21.20
CA VAL A 117 3.39 -2.38 -19.89
C VAL A 117 4.85 -1.98 -20.02
N ASP A 118 5.64 -2.73 -20.80
CA ASP A 118 7.05 -2.42 -21.06
C ASP A 118 7.18 -1.04 -21.71
N SER A 119 6.30 -0.71 -22.67
CA SER A 119 6.24 0.62 -23.29
C SER A 119 5.87 1.72 -22.30
N ILE A 120 4.93 1.47 -21.38
CA ILE A 120 4.54 2.42 -20.32
C ILE A 120 5.72 2.70 -19.39
N VAL A 121 6.40 1.65 -18.91
CA VAL A 121 7.55 1.76 -18.02
C VAL A 121 8.69 2.51 -18.70
N GLU A 122 9.01 2.16 -19.95
CA GLU A 122 10.04 2.86 -20.73
C GLU A 122 9.71 4.36 -20.89
N LEU A 123 8.46 4.72 -21.19
CA LEU A 123 8.05 6.12 -21.32
C LEU A 123 8.15 6.89 -20.00
N ILE A 124 7.83 6.24 -18.88
CA ILE A 124 7.96 6.84 -17.55
C ILE A 124 9.43 7.16 -17.28
N ASP A 125 10.32 6.19 -17.45
CA ASP A 125 11.76 6.34 -17.16
C ASP A 125 12.45 7.33 -18.11
N THR A 126 12.11 7.29 -19.40
CA THR A 126 12.82 8.07 -20.42
C THR A 126 12.29 9.49 -20.59
N ARG A 127 11.02 9.75 -20.25
CA ARG A 127 10.36 11.03 -20.58
C ARG A 127 9.64 11.68 -19.41
N VAL A 128 8.98 10.90 -18.56
CA VAL A 128 8.18 11.46 -17.46
C VAL A 128 9.06 11.77 -16.25
N GLN A 129 9.80 10.79 -15.73
CA GLN A 129 10.68 10.95 -14.56
C GLN A 129 11.71 12.08 -14.73
N PRO A 130 12.40 12.24 -15.89
CA PRO A 130 13.37 13.32 -16.04
C PRO A 130 12.74 14.71 -15.89
N GLN A 131 11.54 14.91 -16.43
CA GLN A 131 10.82 16.18 -16.33
C GLN A 131 10.30 16.43 -14.91
N LEU A 132 9.92 15.36 -14.21
CA LEU A 132 9.37 15.47 -12.86
C LEU A 132 10.46 15.75 -11.81
N ARG A 133 11.64 15.16 -11.97
CA ARG A 133 12.79 15.38 -11.08
C ARG A 133 13.31 16.83 -11.13
N GLU A 134 13.19 17.50 -12.28
CA GLU A 134 13.48 18.93 -12.40
C GLU A 134 12.54 19.79 -11.54
N ASP A 135 11.29 19.34 -11.38
CA ASP A 135 10.25 19.99 -10.57
C ASP A 135 10.21 19.49 -9.11
N GLY A 136 11.14 18.62 -8.70
CA GLY A 136 11.23 18.08 -7.34
C GLY A 136 10.15 17.05 -6.99
N GLY A 137 9.60 16.36 -7.99
CA GLY A 137 8.67 15.25 -7.84
C GLY A 137 9.21 13.94 -8.41
N ASP A 138 8.63 12.82 -7.97
CA ASP A 138 8.91 11.49 -8.49
C ASP A 138 7.62 10.75 -8.86
N VAL A 139 7.74 9.84 -9.83
CA VAL A 139 6.63 9.00 -10.31
C VAL A 139 7.11 7.58 -10.60
N ALA A 140 6.30 6.61 -10.21
CA ALA A 140 6.55 5.20 -10.45
C ALA A 140 5.31 4.54 -11.08
N PHE A 141 5.54 3.57 -11.96
CA PHE A 141 4.48 2.70 -12.46
C PHE A 141 4.04 1.72 -11.36
N LYS A 142 2.73 1.62 -11.12
CA LYS A 142 2.15 0.64 -10.18
C LYS A 142 1.50 -0.53 -10.90
N SER A 143 0.54 -0.24 -11.78
CA SER A 143 -0.23 -1.28 -12.49
C SER A 143 -0.92 -0.76 -13.75
N PHE A 144 -1.29 -1.69 -14.64
CA PHE A 144 -2.12 -1.44 -15.81
C PHE A 144 -3.32 -2.40 -15.82
N ASP A 145 -4.53 -1.87 -16.01
CA ASP A 145 -5.73 -2.67 -16.29
C ASP A 145 -5.99 -2.65 -17.81
N PRO A 146 -5.72 -3.76 -18.53
CA PRO A 146 -5.92 -3.84 -19.97
C PRO A 146 -7.41 -3.87 -20.37
N THR A 147 -8.32 -4.24 -19.46
CA THR A 147 -9.75 -4.27 -19.75
C THR A 147 -10.34 -2.86 -19.75
N GLU A 148 -9.92 -2.03 -18.79
CA GLU A 148 -10.38 -0.65 -18.68
C GLU A 148 -9.47 0.37 -19.41
N GLY A 149 -8.25 -0.03 -19.79
CA GLY A 149 -7.22 0.88 -20.30
C GLY A 149 -6.76 1.87 -19.23
N VAL A 150 -6.67 1.44 -17.97
CA VAL A 150 -6.35 2.30 -16.83
C VAL A 150 -4.92 2.05 -16.37
N VAL A 151 -4.08 3.08 -16.38
CA VAL A 151 -2.75 3.03 -15.75
C VAL A 151 -2.85 3.64 -14.35
N VAL A 152 -2.25 2.98 -13.36
CA VAL A 152 -2.07 3.52 -12.01
C VAL A 152 -0.60 3.86 -11.83
N LEU A 153 -0.34 5.12 -11.49
CA LEU A 153 0.97 5.63 -11.15
C LEU A 153 1.00 6.07 -9.70
N GLU A 154 2.11 5.83 -9.02
CA GLU A 154 2.36 6.40 -7.70
C GLU A 154 3.19 7.67 -7.86
N MET A 155 2.79 8.74 -7.18
CA MET A 155 3.49 10.03 -7.15
C MET A 155 3.80 10.46 -5.72
N ASP A 156 4.96 11.07 -5.52
CA ASP A 156 5.31 11.67 -4.24
C ASP A 156 4.42 12.86 -3.85
N SER A 157 4.53 13.26 -2.59
CA SER A 157 3.71 14.31 -1.99
C SER A 157 3.84 15.68 -2.67
N SER A 158 4.97 15.98 -3.30
CA SER A 158 5.18 17.18 -4.12
C SER A 158 4.40 17.12 -5.44
N GLY A 159 4.31 15.94 -6.08
CA GLY A 159 3.52 15.67 -7.28
C GLY A 159 1.99 15.66 -7.12
N LEU A 160 1.47 15.77 -5.90
CA LEU A 160 0.03 15.80 -5.58
C LEU A 160 -0.48 17.15 -5.05
N SER A 161 0.40 18.16 -4.94
CA SER A 161 0.02 19.51 -4.49
C SER A 161 -0.87 20.24 -5.54
N THR A 162 -1.65 21.25 -5.15
CA THR A 162 -2.55 22.00 -6.06
C THR A 162 -1.89 22.54 -7.34
N PRO A 163 -0.60 22.97 -7.36
CA PRO A 163 0.15 23.27 -8.58
C PRO A 163 0.37 22.08 -9.53
N ALA A 164 0.28 20.84 -9.04
CA ALA A 164 0.63 19.62 -9.76
C ALA A 164 -0.51 19.03 -10.64
N PHE A 165 -1.73 19.58 -10.58
CA PHE A 165 -2.82 19.17 -11.49
C PHE A 165 -2.45 19.33 -12.97
N GLY A 166 -1.72 20.41 -13.30
CA GLY A 166 -1.19 20.61 -14.65
C GLY A 166 -0.14 19.56 -15.05
N THR A 167 0.63 19.06 -14.08
CA THR A 167 1.63 18.02 -14.29
C THR A 167 0.98 16.67 -14.55
N GLN A 168 -0.02 16.29 -13.76
CA GLN A 168 -0.81 15.06 -13.97
C GLN A 168 -1.42 15.00 -15.39
N ILE A 169 -1.98 16.12 -15.87
CA ILE A 169 -2.52 16.23 -17.23
C ILE A 169 -1.42 16.06 -18.29
N LYS A 170 -0.23 16.62 -18.08
CA LYS A 170 0.90 16.44 -19.01
C LYS A 170 1.38 14.99 -19.07
N ILE A 171 1.45 14.32 -17.92
CA ILE A 171 1.81 12.90 -17.82
C ILE A 171 0.77 12.06 -18.56
N GLU A 172 -0.51 12.26 -18.25
CA GLU A 172 -1.61 11.55 -18.89
C GLU A 172 -1.61 11.74 -20.41
N ASN A 173 -1.47 12.97 -20.90
CA ASN A 173 -1.41 13.25 -22.34
C ASN A 173 -0.18 12.63 -23.00
N THR A 174 0.97 12.61 -22.32
CA THR A 174 2.19 12.00 -22.84
C THR A 174 2.00 10.50 -23.00
N LEU A 175 1.48 9.82 -21.97
CA LEU A 175 1.23 8.38 -22.01
C LEU A 175 0.19 8.01 -23.08
N LYS A 176 -0.94 8.72 -23.15
CA LYS A 176 -1.97 8.48 -24.18
C LYS A 176 -1.49 8.70 -25.61
N HIS A 177 -0.55 9.62 -25.81
CA HIS A 177 -0.02 9.91 -27.15
C HIS A 177 0.85 8.76 -27.68
N HIS A 178 1.61 8.10 -26.81
CA HIS A 178 2.55 7.05 -27.19
C HIS A 178 1.98 5.64 -27.02
N VAL A 179 0.97 5.47 -26.16
CA VAL A 179 0.30 4.20 -25.90
C VAL A 179 -1.21 4.40 -26.03
N PRO A 180 -1.79 4.17 -27.23
CA PRO A 180 -3.20 4.46 -27.51
C PRO A 180 -4.19 3.59 -26.71
N ASP A 181 -3.74 2.47 -26.18
CA ASP A 181 -4.52 1.55 -25.32
C ASP A 181 -4.80 2.14 -23.92
N ILE A 182 -4.17 3.26 -23.57
CA ILE A 182 -4.44 3.98 -22.32
C ILE A 182 -5.63 4.91 -22.50
N HIS A 183 -6.71 4.65 -21.78
CA HIS A 183 -7.90 5.50 -21.73
C HIS A 183 -7.85 6.53 -20.60
N ARG A 184 -7.23 6.20 -19.46
CA ARG A 184 -7.06 7.13 -18.33
C ARG A 184 -5.85 6.78 -17.48
N VAL A 185 -5.34 7.76 -16.74
CA VAL A 185 -4.29 7.58 -15.74
C VAL A 185 -4.83 7.96 -14.36
N ARG A 186 -4.67 7.07 -13.38
CA ARG A 186 -4.95 7.32 -11.97
C ARG A 186 -3.65 7.55 -11.23
N PHE A 187 -3.66 8.49 -10.32
CA PHE A 187 -2.50 8.83 -9.49
C PHE A 187 -2.81 8.49 -8.05
N GLU A 188 -1.95 7.69 -7.45
CA GLU A 188 -1.97 7.34 -6.05
C GLU A 188 -0.78 8.00 -5.35
N ARG A 189 -0.91 8.24 -4.04
CA ARG A 189 0.20 8.78 -3.26
C ARG A 189 1.24 7.67 -3.09
N MET A 190 2.49 7.94 -3.43
CA MET A 190 3.63 7.15 -2.96
C MET A 190 3.53 7.17 -1.44
N VAL A 191 3.15 6.03 -0.88
CA VAL A 191 3.39 5.78 0.53
C VAL A 191 4.88 5.49 0.57
N GLU A 192 5.68 6.37 1.16
CA GLU A 192 7.03 5.97 1.54
C GLU A 192 6.86 4.67 2.34
N GLU A 193 7.45 3.59 1.84
CA GLU A 193 7.67 2.41 2.66
C GLU A 193 8.45 2.89 3.89
N GLU A 194 7.75 3.18 4.98
CA GLU A 194 8.35 3.20 6.30
C GLU A 194 8.90 1.79 6.51
N THR A 195 10.19 1.67 6.20
CA THR A 195 11.01 0.48 6.36
C THR A 195 10.63 -0.28 7.62
N ALA A 196 10.16 -1.50 7.43
CA ALA A 196 10.17 -2.63 8.37
C ALA A 196 10.60 -2.33 9.83
N VAL A 197 9.75 -1.68 10.63
CA VAL A 197 9.80 -1.76 12.11
C VAL A 197 8.40 -1.79 12.75
N ALA A 198 7.45 -2.49 12.12
CA ALA A 198 6.08 -2.61 12.62
C ALA A 198 5.61 -4.06 12.85
N THR A 199 6.53 -4.98 13.20
CA THR A 199 6.14 -6.35 13.60
C THR A 199 6.41 -6.71 15.07
N ASP A 200 6.82 -5.76 15.93
CA ASP A 200 6.84 -6.00 17.39
C ASP A 200 6.72 -4.72 18.23
N ARG A 201 5.62 -3.96 18.04
CA ARG A 201 5.28 -2.80 18.88
C ARG A 201 3.85 -2.93 19.38
N PRO A 202 3.57 -3.81 20.38
CA PRO A 202 2.24 -3.90 20.97
C PRO A 202 1.75 -2.55 21.52
N GLY A 203 2.67 -1.66 21.91
CA GLY A 203 2.39 -0.30 22.33
C GLY A 203 1.68 0.58 21.32
N LEU A 204 1.79 0.28 20.02
CA LEU A 204 1.12 1.01 18.95
C LEU A 204 -0.28 0.50 18.61
N GLN A 205 -0.70 -0.61 19.21
CA GLN A 205 -2.02 -1.24 19.01
C GLN A 205 -2.99 -0.95 20.16
N THR A 206 -2.66 -0.01 21.04
CA THR A 206 -3.49 0.32 22.19
C THR A 206 -4.40 1.51 21.90
N GLU A 207 -5.50 1.64 22.64
CA GLU A 207 -6.43 2.78 22.48
C GLU A 207 -5.74 4.12 22.78
N GLU A 208 -4.75 4.12 23.67
CA GLU A 208 -3.91 5.27 23.98
C GLU A 208 -3.12 5.72 22.75
N ALA A 209 -2.54 4.78 21.99
CA ALA A 209 -1.78 5.10 20.78
C ALA A 209 -2.67 5.78 19.74
N ASP A 210 -3.89 5.28 19.55
CA ASP A 210 -4.84 5.89 18.61
C ASP A 210 -5.28 7.28 19.07
N GLN A 211 -5.52 7.47 20.37
CA GLN A 211 -5.83 8.80 20.92
C GLN A 211 -4.67 9.79 20.74
N ILE A 212 -3.43 9.35 20.97
CA ILE A 212 -2.24 10.20 20.76
C ILE A 212 -2.07 10.52 19.28
N ARG A 213 -2.22 9.56 18.36
CA ARG A 213 -2.16 9.80 16.91
C ARG A 213 -3.16 10.86 16.46
N VAL A 214 -4.43 10.70 16.88
CA VAL A 214 -5.47 11.67 16.56
C VAL A 214 -5.15 13.05 17.13
N LEU A 215 -4.63 13.13 18.36
CA LEU A 215 -4.21 14.41 18.96
C LEU A 215 -3.06 15.06 18.18
N LEU A 216 -2.05 14.27 17.81
CA LEU A 216 -0.92 14.75 17.03
C LEU A 216 -1.37 15.31 15.69
N GLU A 217 -2.24 14.60 14.97
CA GLU A 217 -2.74 15.02 13.65
C GLU A 217 -3.69 16.21 13.71
N THR A 218 -4.59 16.25 14.69
CA THR A 218 -5.70 17.22 14.69
C THR A 218 -5.41 18.51 15.44
N ARG A 219 -4.42 18.51 16.35
CA ARG A 219 -4.08 19.69 17.17
C ARG A 219 -2.62 20.07 17.13
N ILE A 220 -1.71 19.13 17.41
CA ILE A 220 -0.30 19.45 17.63
C ILE A 220 0.40 19.77 16.30
N ASN A 221 0.30 18.88 15.31
CA ASN A 221 0.91 19.07 13.99
C ASN A 221 0.43 20.36 13.30
N PRO A 222 -0.87 20.69 13.28
CA PRO A 222 -1.33 21.99 12.78
C PRO A 222 -0.69 23.20 13.46
N ALA A 223 -0.43 23.12 14.77
CA ALA A 223 0.17 24.22 15.53
C ALA A 223 1.67 24.40 15.25
N ILE A 224 2.42 23.29 15.08
CA ILE A 224 3.86 23.34 14.80
C ILE A 224 4.20 23.44 13.30
N ALA A 225 3.25 23.12 12.41
CA ALA A 225 3.42 23.21 10.96
C ALA A 225 3.74 24.64 10.48
N ALA A 226 3.28 25.67 11.22
CA ALA A 226 3.63 27.06 10.93
C ALA A 226 5.15 27.34 11.01
N HIS A 227 5.88 26.50 11.75
CA HIS A 227 7.34 26.52 11.86
C HIS A 227 8.01 25.45 10.98
N GLY A 228 7.26 24.83 10.05
CA GLY A 228 7.72 23.74 9.20
C GLY A 228 8.03 22.45 9.94
N GLY A 229 7.59 22.32 11.20
CA GLY A 229 7.80 21.14 12.03
C GLY A 229 6.69 20.11 11.88
N TYR A 230 7.02 18.86 12.17
CA TYR A 230 6.07 17.75 12.23
C TYR A 230 6.48 16.78 13.34
N ILE A 231 5.52 16.10 13.96
CA ILE A 231 5.74 15.13 15.03
C ILE A 231 4.91 13.86 14.81
N THR A 232 5.52 12.70 15.02
CA THR A 232 4.91 11.38 14.90
C THR A 232 5.07 10.58 16.19
N LEU A 233 4.13 9.65 16.43
CA LEU A 233 4.24 8.66 17.50
C LEU A 233 4.99 7.43 16.97
N ILE A 234 6.09 7.08 17.63
CA ILE A 234 6.93 5.93 17.27
C ILE A 234 6.56 4.69 18.08
N ASP A 235 6.30 4.83 19.38
CA ASP A 235 5.91 3.70 20.24
C ASP A 235 5.30 4.15 21.57
N ILE A 236 4.67 3.22 22.30
CA ILE A 236 4.31 3.39 23.71
C ILE A 236 4.85 2.21 24.51
N LYS A 237 5.69 2.45 25.51
CA LYS A 237 6.16 1.41 26.45
C LYS A 237 6.08 1.93 27.87
N ASP A 238 5.55 1.13 28.79
CA ASP A 238 5.50 1.44 30.22
C ASP A 238 5.03 2.88 30.51
N ASN A 239 3.85 3.25 29.99
CA ASN A 239 3.26 4.59 30.11
C ASN A 239 4.12 5.73 29.52
N THR A 240 5.12 5.43 28.71
CA THR A 240 5.99 6.39 28.05
C THR A 240 5.73 6.39 26.54
N ALA A 241 5.36 7.55 26.00
CA ALA A 241 5.21 7.73 24.56
C ALA A 241 6.54 8.17 23.94
N PHE A 242 6.98 7.45 22.91
CA PHE A 242 8.17 7.79 22.13
C PHE A 242 7.72 8.49 20.85
N VAL A 243 8.25 9.67 20.60
CA VAL A 243 7.87 10.52 19.47
C VAL A 243 9.10 10.91 18.67
N GLU A 244 8.91 11.13 17.38
CA GLU A 244 9.95 11.63 16.47
C GLU A 244 9.47 12.94 15.86
N MET A 245 10.39 13.88 15.73
CA MET A 245 10.13 15.22 15.22
C MET A 245 10.91 15.45 13.93
N ALA A 246 10.22 15.85 12.89
CA ALA A 246 10.79 16.12 11.58
C ALA A 246 10.66 17.60 11.19
N GLY A 247 11.32 17.97 10.09
CA GLY A 247 11.28 19.31 9.52
C GLY A 247 11.93 20.37 10.42
N GLY A 248 11.29 21.53 10.55
CA GLY A 248 11.78 22.65 11.35
C GLY A 248 12.00 22.34 12.83
N CYS A 249 11.36 21.31 13.38
CA CYS A 249 11.54 20.85 14.76
C CYS A 249 12.84 20.07 14.96
N GLN A 250 13.36 19.42 13.91
CA GLN A 250 14.53 18.56 14.01
C GLN A 250 15.82 19.34 14.34
N GLY A 251 15.95 20.57 13.82
CA GLY A 251 17.13 21.44 14.00
C GLY A 251 16.92 22.64 14.93
N CYS A 252 15.80 22.72 15.64
CA CYS A 252 15.45 23.89 16.44
C CYS A 252 16.06 23.84 17.85
N GLY A 253 16.81 24.86 18.26
CA GLY A 253 17.35 24.97 19.63
C GLY A 253 16.29 25.11 20.73
N MET A 254 15.01 25.26 20.37
CA MET A 254 13.86 25.27 21.29
C MET A 254 13.02 23.98 21.21
N ALA A 255 13.43 22.98 20.43
CA ALA A 255 12.70 21.72 20.25
C ALA A 255 12.37 21.04 21.58
N ASP A 256 13.34 20.98 22.48
CA ASP A 256 13.18 20.45 23.85
C ASP A 256 12.08 21.17 24.66
N ALA A 257 11.99 22.50 24.52
CA ALA A 257 11.00 23.29 25.23
C ALA A 257 9.60 23.09 24.63
N THR A 258 9.49 23.07 23.31
CA THR A 258 8.23 22.76 22.59
C THR A 258 7.70 21.38 22.97
N LEU A 259 8.59 20.39 23.06
CA LEU A 259 8.22 19.04 23.47
C LEU A 259 7.74 19.01 24.93
N LYS A 260 8.57 19.45 25.88
CA LYS A 260 8.28 19.31 27.32
C LYS A 260 7.16 20.23 27.81
N GLN A 261 7.05 21.43 27.25
CA GLN A 261 6.13 22.47 27.73
C GLN A 261 4.84 22.54 26.88
N GLY A 262 4.83 21.95 25.69
CA GLY A 262 3.67 21.92 24.80
C GLY A 262 3.14 20.50 24.59
N VAL A 263 3.85 19.72 23.76
CA VAL A 263 3.41 18.39 23.31
C VAL A 263 3.14 17.45 24.48
N GLU A 264 4.07 17.35 25.43
CA GLU A 264 3.95 16.47 26.59
C GLU A 264 2.76 16.86 27.48
N VAL A 265 2.49 18.16 27.63
CA VAL A 265 1.36 18.66 28.43
C VAL A 265 0.04 18.31 27.76
N GLU A 266 -0.07 18.50 26.44
CA GLU A 266 -1.28 18.15 25.69
C GLU A 266 -1.54 16.64 25.70
N ILE A 267 -0.51 15.82 25.47
CA ILE A 267 -0.63 14.36 25.48
C ILE A 267 -1.09 13.88 26.86
N LYS A 268 -0.49 14.36 27.96
CA LYS A 268 -0.91 13.97 29.32
C LYS A 268 -2.32 14.43 29.67
N SER A 269 -2.74 15.57 29.13
CA SER A 269 -4.09 16.09 29.33
C SER A 269 -5.14 15.22 28.61
N ALA A 270 -4.84 14.79 27.38
CA ALA A 270 -5.75 13.98 26.57
C ALA A 270 -5.72 12.49 26.97
N VAL A 271 -4.54 11.97 27.35
CA VAL A 271 -4.28 10.56 27.65
C VAL A 271 -3.56 10.46 28.99
N PRO A 272 -4.29 10.52 30.13
CA PRO A 272 -3.71 10.65 31.47
C PRO A 272 -2.85 9.47 31.94
N VAL A 273 -2.95 8.32 31.28
CA VAL A 273 -2.11 7.14 31.56
C VAL A 273 -0.68 7.32 31.08
N ILE A 274 -0.41 8.26 30.16
CA ILE A 274 0.95 8.59 29.74
C ILE A 274 1.63 9.43 30.82
N GLU A 275 2.74 8.92 31.36
CA GLU A 275 3.51 9.58 32.41
C GLU A 275 4.64 10.43 31.84
N ARG A 276 5.13 10.10 30.63
CA ARG A 276 6.29 10.74 30.00
C ARG A 276 6.20 10.72 28.49
N VAL A 277 6.78 11.73 27.84
CA VAL A 277 7.00 11.76 26.40
C VAL A 277 8.49 11.91 26.13
N LEU A 278 9.06 11.05 25.30
CA LEU A 278 10.48 11.03 24.95
C LEU A 278 10.67 11.20 23.46
N ASP A 279 11.62 12.05 23.11
CA ASP A 279 12.03 12.27 21.73
C ASP A 279 13.12 11.28 21.32
N VAL A 280 12.94 10.64 20.16
CA VAL A 280 13.90 9.71 19.55
C VAL A 280 14.55 10.26 18.28
N THR A 281 14.30 11.53 17.95
CA THR A 281 14.83 12.19 16.75
C THR A 281 16.36 12.24 16.72
N ASP A 282 16.95 11.94 15.57
CA ASP A 282 18.35 12.29 15.31
C ASP A 282 18.48 13.78 14.98
N HIS A 283 18.64 14.61 16.02
CA HIS A 283 18.85 16.06 15.87
C HIS A 283 20.17 16.44 15.19
N ALA A 284 21.09 15.49 15.03
CA ALA A 284 22.35 15.70 14.33
C ALA A 284 22.27 15.32 12.84
N GLY A 285 21.30 14.50 12.44
CA GLY A 285 21.16 13.96 11.08
C GLY A 285 19.98 14.55 10.30
N GLY A 286 20.22 15.46 9.34
CA GLY A 286 19.16 16.03 8.48
C GLY A 286 19.68 17.14 7.56
N ALA A 287 18.79 17.76 6.76
CA ALA A 287 19.12 18.88 5.87
C ALA A 287 19.22 20.25 6.59
N ASN A 288 18.87 20.30 7.88
CA ASN A 288 19.00 21.49 8.74
C ASN A 288 19.55 21.13 10.13
N PRO A 289 20.75 20.52 10.23
CA PRO A 289 21.32 20.15 11.52
C PRO A 289 21.86 21.40 12.21
N TYR A 290 21.82 21.36 13.54
CA TYR A 290 22.27 22.38 14.49
C TYR A 290 23.46 23.22 13.97
N TYR A 291 23.26 24.52 13.71
CA TYR A 291 24.38 25.44 13.55
C TYR A 291 25.04 25.63 14.92
N VAL A 292 26.19 24.98 15.12
CA VAL A 292 27.06 25.24 16.27
C VAL A 292 27.81 26.55 15.98
N GLY A 293 27.19 27.68 16.29
CA GLY A 293 27.87 28.98 16.29
C GLY A 293 28.73 29.11 17.55
N TYR A 294 30.02 29.38 17.35
CA TYR A 294 30.88 30.01 18.37
C TYR A 294 30.37 31.42 18.70
#